data_AF-A0AAW8RPC6-F1
#
_entry.id   AF-A0AAW8RPC6-F1
#
_cell.length_a   1.000
_cell.length_b   1.000
_cell.length_c   1.000
_cell.angle_alpha   90.00
_cell.angle_beta   90.00
_cell.angle_gamma   90.00
#
_symmetry.space_group_name_H-M   'P 1'
#
loop_
_entity.id
_entity.type
_entity.pdbx_description
1 polymer ?
#
loop_
_entity_poly.entity_id
_entity_poly.type
_entity_poly.pdbx_seq_one_letter_code
_entity_poly.pdbx_strand_id
1 'polypeptide(L)'
;MSIDLNELELMSFPEASVRWNMERTYVSQQYKKYPHKFLKGSTAEVGNGEKHFFIITKEGMEHLMKKTEKEANKGLWVVRRQENWIMDFEQKVDSELDARNLIIKKISDELNDPSVKVIFDQYQSSPIKVRVILKGNILYTYEKRK
;
A
#
# COMPACT_ATOMS: atom_id res chain seq x y z
N MET A 1 17.93 12.14 18.90
CA MET A 1 16.55 11.64 18.69
C MET A 1 16.46 11.24 17.23
N SER A 2 16.39 9.95 16.93
CA SER A 2 16.20 9.45 15.56
C SER A 2 14.68 9.38 15.34
N ILE A 3 14.17 10.14 14.38
CA ILE A 3 12.76 10.06 13.96
C ILE A 3 12.73 9.03 12.84
N ASP A 4 12.00 7.94 13.03
CA ASP A 4 11.73 7.02 11.94
C ASP A 4 10.69 7.66 11.03
N LEU A 5 11.11 7.98 9.80
CA LEU A 5 10.24 8.62 8.81
C LEU A 5 9.07 7.71 8.40
N ASN A 6 9.17 6.38 8.61
CA ASN A 6 8.09 5.44 8.34
C ASN A 6 6.96 5.55 9.38
N GLU A 7 7.25 6.01 10.60
CA GLU A 7 6.24 6.20 11.65
C GLU A 7 5.40 7.46 11.44
N LEU A 8 5.88 8.42 10.65
CA LEU A 8 5.18 9.69 10.45
C LEU A 8 3.95 9.58 9.55
N GLU A 9 3.69 8.41 8.93
CA GLU A 9 2.58 8.15 8.00
C GLU A 9 2.38 9.29 6.97
N LEU A 10 3.49 9.93 6.57
CA LEU A 10 3.52 11.01 5.60
C LEU A 10 3.63 10.45 4.20
N MET A 11 2.95 11.10 3.26
CA MET A 11 2.98 10.73 1.86
C MET A 11 2.82 11.95 0.98
N SER A 12 3.37 11.89 -0.23
CA SER A 12 3.18 12.98 -1.21
C SER A 12 1.71 13.04 -1.67
N PHE A 13 1.23 14.20 -2.12
CA PHE A 13 -0.13 14.32 -2.67
C PHE A 13 -0.46 13.30 -3.79
N PRO A 14 0.45 13.05 -4.76
CA PRO A 14 0.24 12.00 -5.76
C PRO A 14 0.13 10.61 -5.16
N GLU A 15 0.96 10.30 -4.17
CA GLU A 15 0.97 9.01 -3.49
C GLU A 15 -0.31 8.80 -2.68
N ALA A 16 -0.73 9.78 -1.88
CA ALA A 16 -1.99 9.75 -1.14
C ALA A 16 -3.18 9.44 -2.05
N SER A 17 -3.25 10.13 -3.20
CA SER A 17 -4.32 9.93 -4.16
C SER A 17 -4.37 8.47 -4.64
N VAL A 18 -3.21 7.89 -4.99
CA VAL A 18 -3.12 6.50 -5.45
C VAL A 18 -3.43 5.50 -4.34
N ARG A 19 -2.97 5.74 -3.10
CA ARG A 19 -3.27 4.90 -1.93
C ARG A 19 -4.77 4.82 -1.67
N TRP A 20 -5.52 5.91 -1.86
CA TRP A 20 -7.00 5.94 -1.75
C TRP A 20 -7.76 5.54 -3.01
N ASN A 21 -7.08 4.95 -4.00
CA ASN A 21 -7.66 4.54 -5.27
C ASN A 21 -8.29 5.69 -6.08
N MET A 22 -7.75 6.90 -5.93
CA MET A 22 -8.13 8.08 -6.69
C MET A 22 -7.15 8.33 -7.85
N GLU A 23 -7.52 9.25 -8.74
CA GLU A 23 -6.63 9.74 -9.80
C GLU A 23 -5.45 10.49 -9.17
N ARG A 24 -4.24 10.39 -9.75
CA ARG A 24 -2.98 10.88 -9.17
C ARG A 24 -3.01 12.36 -8.80
N THR A 25 -3.79 13.19 -9.51
CA THR A 25 -3.91 14.63 -9.24
C THR A 25 -5.08 14.99 -8.33
N TYR A 26 -5.83 14.01 -7.82
CA TYR A 26 -7.02 14.26 -7.00
C TYR A 26 -6.75 15.18 -5.81
N VAL A 27 -5.77 14.84 -4.96
CA VAL A 27 -5.48 15.63 -3.75
C VAL A 27 -5.00 17.03 -4.10
N SER A 28 -4.17 17.19 -5.13
CA SER A 28 -3.70 18.53 -5.55
C SER A 28 -4.83 19.39 -6.12
N GLN A 29 -5.78 18.79 -6.84
CA GLN A 29 -6.99 19.48 -7.29
C GLN A 29 -7.88 19.89 -6.11
N GLN A 30 -8.09 19.00 -5.13
CA GLN A 30 -8.88 19.32 -3.94
C GLN A 30 -8.23 20.42 -3.11
N TYR A 31 -6.91 20.39 -2.92
CA TYR A 31 -6.18 21.39 -2.16
C TYR A 31 -6.30 22.78 -2.79
N LYS A 32 -6.21 22.87 -4.12
CA LYS A 32 -6.40 24.12 -4.86
C LYS A 32 -7.83 24.66 -4.80
N LYS A 33 -8.84 23.78 -4.93
CA LYS A 33 -10.26 24.19 -5.01
C LYS A 33 -10.90 24.40 -3.65
N TYR A 34 -10.56 23.58 -2.66
CA TYR A 34 -11.23 23.51 -1.37
C TYR A 34 -10.22 23.29 -0.22
N PRO A 35 -9.27 24.21 0.01
CA PRO A 35 -8.25 24.06 1.05
C PRO A 35 -8.85 23.92 2.46
N HIS A 36 -10.02 24.51 2.71
CA HIS A 36 -10.73 24.42 3.99
C HIS A 36 -11.22 23.00 4.35
N LYS A 37 -11.25 22.06 3.39
CA LYS A 37 -11.61 20.65 3.66
C LYS A 37 -10.47 19.84 4.26
N PHE A 38 -9.25 20.36 4.20
CA PHE A 38 -8.07 19.70 4.75
C PHE A 38 -7.98 19.97 6.25
N LEU A 39 -7.60 18.95 7.00
CA LEU A 39 -7.39 19.08 8.43
C LEU A 39 -6.19 20.02 8.69
N LYS A 40 -6.36 20.99 9.58
CA LYS A 40 -5.30 21.97 9.88
C LYS A 40 -4.05 21.25 10.41
N GLY A 41 -2.89 21.55 9.83
CA GLY A 41 -1.61 20.91 10.21
C GLY A 41 -1.39 19.52 9.59
N SER A 42 -2.35 18.98 8.83
CA SER A 42 -2.23 17.67 8.18
C SER A 42 -1.49 17.70 6.84
N THR A 43 -1.28 18.90 6.28
CA THR A 43 -0.57 19.12 5.02
C THR A 43 0.59 20.08 5.23
N ALA A 44 1.69 19.85 4.53
CA ALA A 44 2.82 20.77 4.50
C ALA A 44 3.44 20.83 3.11
N GLU A 45 4.07 21.96 2.82
CA GLU A 45 4.95 22.11 1.67
C GLU A 45 6.38 21.84 2.12
N VAL A 46 7.08 20.96 1.41
CA VAL A 46 8.46 20.58 1.70
C VAL A 46 9.32 20.85 0.48
N GLY A 47 10.41 21.57 0.67
CA GLY A 47 11.36 21.93 -0.37
C GLY A 47 11.67 23.42 -0.40
N ASN A 48 12.51 23.84 -1.34
CA ASN A 48 12.89 25.24 -1.52
C ASN A 48 12.92 25.58 -3.02
N GLY A 49 12.38 26.74 -3.39
CA GLY A 49 12.31 27.24 -4.76
C GLY A 49 11.54 26.31 -5.71
N GLU A 50 12.17 25.97 -6.83
CA GLU A 50 11.54 25.17 -7.91
C GLU A 50 11.31 23.70 -7.55
N LYS A 51 11.93 23.19 -6.48
CA LYS A 51 11.77 21.81 -6.01
C LYS A 51 11.01 21.76 -4.69
N HIS A 52 9.76 22.22 -4.73
CA HIS A 52 8.81 22.03 -3.64
C HIS A 52 7.82 20.91 -3.98
N PHE A 53 7.40 20.16 -2.97
CA PHE A 53 6.35 19.17 -3.08
C PHE A 53 5.46 19.21 -1.86
N PHE A 54 4.19 18.83 -2.06
CA PHE A 54 3.22 18.81 -0.99
C PHE A 54 3.12 17.41 -0.39
N ILE A 55 3.13 17.37 0.93
CA ILE A 55 2.91 16.16 1.72
C ILE A 55 1.62 16.28 2.50
N ILE A 56 1.00 15.14 2.76
CA ILE A 56 -0.18 14.97 3.59
C ILE A 56 0.04 13.79 4.53
N THR A 57 -0.48 13.90 5.75
CA THR A 57 -0.56 12.77 6.70
C THR A 57 -1.69 11.82 6.30
N LYS A 58 -1.57 10.55 6.69
CA LYS A 58 -2.67 9.59 6.57
C LYS A 58 -3.97 10.10 7.21
N GLU A 59 -3.88 10.66 8.42
CA GLU A 59 -5.03 11.26 9.12
C GLU A 59 -5.68 12.37 8.29
N GLY A 60 -4.88 13.26 7.69
CA GLY A 60 -5.37 14.30 6.80
C GLY A 60 -6.14 13.75 5.59
N MET A 61 -5.64 12.66 5.02
CA MET A 61 -6.28 11.98 3.90
C MET A 61 -7.58 11.29 4.30
N GLU A 62 -7.61 10.62 5.45
CA GLU A 62 -8.82 10.00 6.03
C GLU A 62 -9.90 11.05 6.32
N HIS A 63 -9.49 12.20 6.85
CA HIS A 63 -10.39 13.33 7.09
C HIS A 63 -11.00 13.86 5.79
N LEU A 64 -10.17 14.02 4.75
CA LEU A 64 -10.59 14.52 3.43
C LEU A 64 -11.59 13.55 2.77
N MET A 65 -11.30 12.24 2.84
CA MET A 65 -12.05 11.21 2.15
C MET A 65 -13.23 10.66 2.95
N LYS A 66 -13.30 10.95 4.26
CA LYS A 66 -14.27 10.39 5.22
C LYS A 66 -14.28 8.85 5.23
N LYS A 67 -13.13 8.24 4.96
CA LYS A 67 -12.89 6.79 5.00
C LYS A 67 -11.41 6.48 5.20
N THR A 68 -11.13 5.38 5.87
CA THR A 68 -9.79 4.84 6.08
C THR A 68 -9.16 4.33 4.78
N GLU A 69 -7.83 4.15 4.79
CA GLU A 69 -7.13 3.54 3.65
C GLU A 69 -7.66 2.13 3.36
N LYS A 70 -7.93 1.35 4.41
CA LYS A 70 -8.48 -0.02 4.30
C LYS A 70 -9.86 -0.01 3.64
N GLU A 71 -10.74 0.90 4.05
CA GLU A 71 -12.06 1.02 3.43
C GLU A 71 -11.97 1.45 1.97
N ALA A 72 -11.02 2.32 1.62
CA ALA A 72 -10.78 2.73 0.25
C ALA A 72 -10.25 1.59 -0.64
N ASN A 73 -9.58 0.60 -0.05
CA ASN A 73 -8.96 -0.54 -0.74
C ASN A 73 -9.68 -1.87 -0.52
N LYS A 74 -10.89 -1.84 0.04
CA LYS A 74 -11.62 -3.04 0.45
C LYS A 74 -11.73 -4.05 -0.71
N GLY A 75 -11.15 -5.24 -0.51
CA GLY A 75 -11.14 -6.34 -1.48
C GLY A 75 -10.41 -6.08 -2.80
N LEU A 76 -9.59 -5.02 -2.89
CA LEU A 76 -8.81 -4.71 -4.10
C LEU A 76 -7.50 -5.51 -4.20
N TRP A 77 -6.94 -5.93 -3.06
CA TRP A 77 -5.72 -6.70 -3.04
C TRP A 77 -6.04 -8.18 -3.12
N VAL A 78 -5.44 -8.88 -4.07
CA VAL A 78 -5.65 -10.32 -4.27
C VAL A 78 -4.34 -11.05 -4.04
N VAL A 79 -4.36 -11.99 -3.09
CA VAL A 79 -3.27 -12.91 -2.79
C VAL A 79 -3.57 -14.25 -3.44
N ARG A 80 -2.58 -14.84 -4.11
CA ARG A 80 -2.67 -16.18 -4.71
C ARG A 80 -1.52 -17.05 -4.29
N ARG A 81 -1.79 -18.35 -4.16
CA ARG A 81 -0.79 -19.40 -4.15
C ARG A 81 -0.94 -20.22 -5.42
N GLN A 82 0.19 -20.65 -5.96
CA GLN A 82 0.27 -21.58 -7.06
C GLN A 82 1.28 -22.65 -6.70
N GLU A 83 0.95 -23.91 -6.97
CA GLU A 83 1.86 -25.04 -6.83
C GLU A 83 1.80 -25.88 -8.10
N ASN A 84 2.97 -26.17 -8.69
CA ASN A 84 3.06 -26.92 -9.95
C ASN A 84 2.15 -26.36 -11.06
N TRP A 85 2.10 -25.02 -11.19
CA TRP A 85 1.26 -24.29 -12.16
C TRP A 85 -0.24 -24.38 -11.93
N ILE A 86 -0.69 -24.95 -10.81
CA ILE A 86 -2.09 -25.01 -10.41
C ILE A 86 -2.34 -23.96 -9.34
N MET A 87 -3.33 -23.10 -9.55
CA MET A 87 -3.79 -22.15 -8.53
C MET A 87 -4.68 -22.88 -7.54
N ASP A 88 -4.24 -22.96 -6.31
CA ASP A 88 -4.91 -23.71 -5.23
C ASP A 88 -5.46 -22.78 -4.13
N PHE A 89 -5.08 -21.50 -4.14
CA PHE A 89 -5.56 -20.50 -3.21
C PHE A 89 -5.69 -19.13 -3.86
N GLU A 90 -6.82 -18.47 -3.62
CA GLU A 90 -7.03 -17.06 -3.90
C GLU A 90 -7.80 -16.43 -2.72
N GLN A 91 -7.28 -15.32 -2.18
CA GLN A 91 -7.95 -14.56 -1.13
C GLN A 91 -7.82 -13.06 -1.36
N LYS A 92 -8.93 -12.34 -1.16
CA LYS A 92 -8.97 -10.87 -1.20
C LYS A 92 -8.68 -10.28 0.18
N VAL A 93 -7.92 -9.19 0.20
CA VAL A 93 -7.57 -8.41 1.40
C VAL A 93 -7.67 -6.91 1.11
N ASP A 94 -7.58 -6.11 2.16
CA ASP A 94 -7.90 -4.68 2.12
C ASP A 94 -6.67 -3.78 2.09
N SER A 95 -5.45 -4.32 2.21
CA SER A 95 -4.21 -3.56 2.13
C SER A 95 -3.01 -4.40 1.65
N GLU A 96 -1.96 -3.72 1.17
CA GLU A 96 -0.70 -4.39 0.83
C GLU A 96 -0.08 -5.10 2.05
N LEU A 97 -0.15 -4.45 3.21
CA LEU A 97 0.39 -4.99 4.45
C LEU A 97 -0.36 -6.28 4.85
N ASP A 98 -1.69 -6.29 4.74
CA ASP A 98 -2.49 -7.48 5.00
C ASP A 98 -2.14 -8.60 4.00
N ALA A 99 -1.86 -8.27 2.73
CA ALA A 99 -1.42 -9.23 1.72
C ALA A 99 -0.06 -9.86 2.06
N ARG A 100 0.93 -9.04 2.44
CA ARG A 100 2.26 -9.51 2.87
C ARG A 100 2.17 -10.38 4.12
N ASN A 101 1.41 -9.93 5.13
CA ASN A 101 1.22 -10.67 6.37
C ASN A 101 0.54 -12.03 6.11
N LEU A 102 -0.44 -12.08 5.20
CA LEU A 102 -1.10 -13.33 4.82
C LEU A 102 -0.12 -14.31 4.17
N ILE A 103 0.74 -13.83 3.27
CA ILE A 103 1.78 -14.67 2.64
C ILE A 103 2.78 -15.15 3.69
N ILE A 104 3.32 -14.27 4.54
CA ILE A 104 4.27 -14.65 5.60
C ILE A 104 3.66 -15.72 6.51
N LYS A 105 2.41 -15.52 6.94
CA LYS A 105 1.69 -16.48 7.77
C LYS A 105 1.56 -17.83 7.07
N LYS A 106 1.11 -17.85 5.81
CA LYS A 106 0.97 -19.08 5.02
C LYS A 106 2.30 -19.83 4.87
N ILE A 107 3.38 -19.11 4.57
CA ILE A 107 4.72 -19.69 4.43
C ILE A 107 5.23 -20.21 5.77
N SER A 108 5.05 -19.46 6.85
CA SER A 108 5.40 -19.87 8.21
C SER A 108 4.68 -21.15 8.62
N ASP A 109 3.37 -21.22 8.33
CA ASP A 109 2.54 -22.40 8.61
C ASP A 109 3.00 -23.62 7.79
N GLU A 110 3.38 -23.43 6.51
CA GLU A 110 3.90 -24.51 5.65
C GLU A 110 5.28 -25.03 6.05
N LEU A 111 6.16 -24.13 6.48
CA LEU A 111 7.53 -24.48 6.89
C LEU A 111 7.63 -24.88 8.36
N ASN A 112 6.55 -24.73 9.14
CA ASN A 112 6.54 -24.82 10.60
C ASN A 112 7.62 -23.97 11.27
N ASP A 113 7.96 -22.82 10.67
CA ASP A 113 9.01 -21.92 11.13
C ASP A 113 8.48 -20.47 11.23
N PRO A 114 8.19 -19.98 12.45
CA PRO A 114 7.71 -18.61 12.67
C PRO A 114 8.80 -17.55 12.43
N SER A 115 10.06 -17.93 12.29
CA SER A 115 11.19 -17.04 12.05
C SER A 115 11.57 -16.88 10.58
N VAL A 116 10.75 -17.44 9.67
CA VAL A 116 11.02 -17.41 8.22
C VAL A 116 11.16 -15.98 7.71
N LYS A 117 12.30 -15.70 7.08
CA LYS A 117 12.53 -14.45 6.34
C LYS A 117 12.01 -14.61 4.92
N VAL A 118 10.91 -13.93 4.63
CA VAL A 118 10.31 -13.92 3.30
C VAL A 118 10.84 -12.73 2.50
N ILE A 119 11.42 -13.01 1.33
CA ILE A 119 11.87 -11.98 0.39
C ILE A 119 10.78 -11.78 -0.66
N PHE A 120 10.29 -10.54 -0.76
CA PHE A 120 9.29 -10.14 -1.74
C PHE A 120 9.97 -9.53 -2.96
N ASP A 121 9.73 -10.11 -4.14
CA ASP A 121 10.22 -9.61 -5.42
C ASP A 121 9.11 -8.86 -6.14
N GLN A 122 9.20 -7.53 -6.18
CA GLN A 122 8.29 -6.69 -6.95
C GLN A 122 8.75 -6.62 -8.40
N TYR A 123 8.05 -7.34 -9.28
CA TYR A 123 8.40 -7.43 -10.70
C TYR A 123 7.54 -6.51 -11.59
N GLN A 124 6.48 -5.91 -11.06
CA GLN A 124 5.67 -4.91 -11.77
C GLN A 124 5.20 -3.80 -10.81
N SER A 125 5.35 -2.54 -11.23
CA SER A 125 4.98 -1.36 -10.44
C SER A 125 3.55 -0.87 -10.67
N SER A 126 2.92 -1.20 -11.80
CA SER A 126 1.53 -0.84 -12.10
C SER A 126 0.85 -1.82 -13.08
N PRO A 127 -0.23 -2.54 -12.68
CA PRO A 127 -0.63 -2.75 -11.29
C PRO A 127 0.52 -3.36 -10.50
N ILE A 128 0.59 -3.07 -9.19
CA ILE A 128 1.60 -3.66 -8.31
C ILE A 128 1.44 -5.18 -8.39
N LYS A 129 2.50 -5.86 -8.80
CA LYS A 129 2.59 -7.32 -8.72
C LYS A 129 3.88 -7.71 -8.04
N VAL A 130 3.71 -8.53 -7.01
CA VAL A 130 4.80 -9.02 -6.18
C VAL A 130 4.70 -10.52 -6.12
N ARG A 131 5.85 -11.19 -6.09
CA ARG A 131 5.95 -12.63 -5.96
C ARG A 131 6.90 -13.04 -4.85
N VAL A 132 6.68 -14.24 -4.34
CA VAL A 132 7.58 -14.96 -3.44
C VAL A 132 7.69 -16.39 -3.98
N ILE A 133 8.91 -16.85 -4.19
CA ILE A 133 9.21 -18.19 -4.69
C ILE A 133 9.80 -18.99 -3.54
N LEU A 134 9.18 -20.13 -3.20
CA LEU A 134 9.72 -21.08 -2.23
C LEU A 134 10.49 -22.21 -2.96
N LYS A 135 11.21 -23.04 -2.20
CA LYS A 135 11.82 -24.27 -2.75
C LYS A 135 10.71 -25.27 -3.13
N GLY A 136 10.78 -25.85 -4.32
CA GLY A 136 9.64 -26.54 -4.95
C GLY A 136 8.79 -25.53 -5.72
N ASN A 137 8.00 -25.96 -6.71
CA ASN A 137 7.28 -25.06 -7.63
C ASN A 137 6.10 -24.27 -6.98
N ILE A 138 6.28 -23.76 -5.76
CA ILE A 138 5.33 -23.00 -4.97
C ILE A 138 5.63 -21.51 -5.15
N LEU A 139 4.64 -20.79 -5.64
CA LEU A 139 4.69 -19.37 -5.95
C LEU A 139 3.53 -18.68 -5.23
N TYR A 140 3.86 -17.72 -4.38
CA TYR A 140 2.89 -16.77 -3.85
C TYR A 140 2.95 -15.49 -4.65
N THR A 141 1.80 -14.91 -4.97
CA THR A 141 1.71 -13.60 -5.58
C THR A 141 0.69 -12.74 -4.87
N TYR A 142 0.90 -11.43 -4.86
CA TYR A 142 -0.19 -10.50 -4.62
C TYR A 142 -0.21 -9.40 -5.67
N GLU A 143 -1.43 -8.96 -6.01
CA GLU A 143 -1.65 -7.85 -6.91
C GLU A 143 -2.78 -6.95 -6.42
N LYS A 144 -2.69 -5.66 -6.76
CA LYS A 144 -3.81 -4.73 -6.59
C LYS A 144 -4.65 -4.73 -7.87
N ARG A 145 -5.89 -5.23 -7.80
CA ARG A 145 -6.87 -5.16 -8.89
C ARG A 145 -7.60 -3.82 -8.83
N LYS A 146 -7.72 -3.15 -9.98
CA LYS A 146 -8.49 -1.92 -10.18
C LYS A 146 -9.77 -2.23 -10.94
#